data_AF-A0A970QJZ4-F1
#
_entry.id   AF-A0A970QJZ4-F1
#
_cell.length_a   1.000
_cell.length_b   1.000
_cell.length_c   1.000
_cell.angle_alpha   90.00
_cell.angle_beta   90.00
_cell.angle_gamma   90.00
#
_symmetry.space_group_name_H-M   'P 1'
#
loop_
_entity.id
_entity.type
_entity.pdbx_description
1 polymer ?
#
loop_
_entity_poly.entity_id
_entity_poly.type
_entity_poly.pdbx_seq_one_letter_code
_entity_poly.pdbx_strand_id
1 'polypeptide(L)'
;MKQICVICLAVALAALTASCSAPATMTTTTSQVAASSSAPAATKSPGVTSPAMTVWYRQKTIEDVIGPDLPAGEYVLVADAFGTPGRYALYTYNENSEERDDLIVEQAFDACVPVTLEKGQVLVSENLLIYKSRDMEPVKDSEGRYLAGLYKVGRDIPAGSYAIRAYDNAQLSWTRVAVLKDLDNQSGSLIRQDQVDRSKSVQMTLEDGQYLLMRNSYAVPD
;
A
#
# COMPACT_ATOMS: atom_id res chain seq x y z
N MET A 1 -20.92 10.85 -46.07
CA MET A 1 -21.89 11.77 -45.45
C MET A 1 -22.23 11.28 -44.05
N LYS A 2 -21.75 12.00 -43.03
CA LYS A 2 -22.37 12.17 -41.70
C LYS A 2 -21.48 13.14 -40.94
N GLN A 3 -21.85 14.42 -41.03
CA GLN A 3 -21.32 15.49 -40.18
C GLN A 3 -21.71 15.19 -38.74
N ILE A 4 -20.76 15.26 -37.81
CA ILE A 4 -21.03 15.30 -36.38
C ILE A 4 -20.63 16.69 -35.91
N CYS A 5 -21.64 17.46 -35.51
CA CYS A 5 -21.55 18.79 -34.95
C CYS A 5 -20.75 18.80 -33.65
N VAL A 6 -19.70 19.61 -33.60
CA VAL A 6 -19.05 20.03 -32.36
C VAL A 6 -19.84 21.20 -31.80
N ILE A 7 -20.54 20.98 -30.69
CA ILE A 7 -21.23 22.02 -29.93
C ILE A 7 -20.26 22.56 -28.87
N CYS A 8 -19.76 23.78 -29.10
CA CYS A 8 -19.02 24.55 -28.12
C CYS A 8 -19.98 25.09 -27.05
N LEU A 9 -19.86 24.64 -25.80
CA LEU A 9 -20.59 25.22 -24.68
C LEU A 9 -19.68 26.22 -23.93
N ALA A 10 -19.86 27.49 -24.22
CA ALA A 10 -19.33 28.60 -23.44
C ALA A 10 -20.28 28.85 -22.26
N VAL A 11 -19.78 28.77 -21.02
CA VAL A 11 -20.53 29.21 -19.83
C VAL A 11 -19.99 30.57 -19.42
N ALA A 12 -20.84 31.58 -19.59
CA ALA A 12 -20.61 32.95 -19.18
C ALA A 12 -20.77 33.10 -17.65
N LEU A 13 -19.78 33.72 -17.02
CA LEU A 13 -19.82 34.12 -15.62
C LEU A 13 -20.45 35.51 -15.52
N ALA A 14 -21.70 35.59 -15.09
CA ALA A 14 -22.39 36.85 -14.81
C ALA A 14 -22.34 37.15 -13.31
N ALA A 15 -21.71 38.26 -12.95
CA ALA A 15 -21.75 38.85 -11.61
C ALA A 15 -22.84 39.91 -11.56
N LEU A 16 -23.77 39.87 -10.59
CA LEU A 16 -24.54 41.06 -10.21
C LEU A 16 -24.98 41.05 -8.73
N THR A 17 -24.47 42.07 -8.05
CA THR A 17 -25.11 42.98 -7.08
C THR A 17 -25.47 42.54 -5.67
N ALA A 18 -24.87 43.31 -4.75
CA ALA A 18 -25.16 43.46 -3.34
C ALA A 18 -26.60 43.96 -3.08
N SER A 19 -27.15 43.53 -1.94
CA SER A 19 -28.11 44.32 -1.19
C SER A 19 -27.93 44.07 0.32
N CYS A 20 -28.06 45.17 1.07
CA CYS A 20 -27.72 45.39 2.47
C CYS A 20 -28.90 45.06 3.39
N SER A 21 -28.64 44.50 4.58
CA SER A 21 -29.25 44.98 5.84
C SER A 21 -28.58 44.33 7.07
N ALA A 22 -28.18 45.17 8.02
CA ALA A 22 -27.70 44.85 9.37
C ALA A 22 -28.78 45.28 10.40
N PRO A 23 -28.55 45.27 11.74
CA PRO A 23 -27.64 44.48 12.57
C PRO A 23 -28.37 43.80 13.76
N ALA A 24 -27.71 42.86 14.45
CA ALA A 24 -28.04 42.55 15.84
C ALA A 24 -26.76 42.54 16.67
N THR A 25 -26.66 43.55 17.52
CA THR A 25 -25.60 43.81 18.49
C THR A 25 -25.59 42.72 19.57
N MET A 26 -24.45 42.06 19.78
CA MET A 26 -24.12 41.50 21.08
C MET A 26 -22.71 41.92 21.46
N THR A 27 -22.67 42.69 22.54
CA THR A 27 -21.55 43.18 23.33
C THR A 27 -20.70 42.01 23.83
N THR A 28 -19.37 42.07 23.64
CA THR A 28 -18.46 41.54 24.65
C THR A 28 -17.08 42.22 24.58
N THR A 29 -16.84 42.96 25.66
CA THR A 29 -15.59 43.43 26.28
C THR A 29 -14.26 42.92 25.71
N THR A 30 -13.44 43.87 25.25
CA THR A 30 -11.99 43.75 25.13
C THR A 30 -11.34 43.76 26.51
N SER A 31 -10.52 42.76 26.82
CA SER A 31 -9.40 42.89 27.75
C SER A 31 -8.27 41.95 27.35
N GLN A 32 -7.06 42.49 27.39
CA GLN A 32 -5.84 41.98 26.79
C GLN A 32 -5.17 40.88 27.64
N VAL A 33 -4.56 39.93 26.90
CA VAL A 33 -3.26 39.25 27.11
C VAL A 33 -2.76 39.07 28.56
N ALA A 34 -2.73 37.80 29.00
CA ALA A 34 -1.63 37.26 29.78
C ALA A 34 -1.35 35.82 29.29
N ALA A 35 -0.14 35.61 28.75
CA ALA A 35 0.36 34.32 28.35
C ALA A 35 0.55 33.43 29.58
N SER A 36 0.03 32.20 29.53
CA SER A 36 0.49 31.10 30.38
C SER A 36 0.35 29.80 29.60
N SER A 37 1.50 29.42 29.04
CA SER A 37 1.77 28.16 28.39
C SER A 37 1.57 27.00 29.36
N SER A 38 0.69 26.08 29.03
CA SER A 38 0.87 24.66 29.35
C SER A 38 0.19 23.85 28.25
N ALA A 39 0.92 23.67 27.14
CA ALA A 39 0.58 22.65 26.16
C ALA A 39 0.60 21.27 26.85
N PRO A 40 -0.40 20.40 26.63
CA PRO A 40 -0.31 19.03 27.09
C PRO A 40 0.91 18.37 26.47
N ALA A 41 1.76 17.77 27.30
CA ALA A 41 2.93 17.05 26.85
C ALA A 41 2.51 15.99 25.81
N ALA A 42 3.01 16.14 24.58
CA ALA A 42 2.98 15.08 23.58
C ALA A 42 3.72 13.87 24.19
N THR A 43 2.94 12.93 24.71
CA THR A 43 3.44 11.66 25.18
C THR A 43 3.93 10.93 23.94
N LYS A 44 5.25 10.78 23.79
CA LYS A 44 5.83 9.93 22.76
C LYS A 44 5.22 8.54 22.94
N SER A 45 4.42 8.09 21.98
CA SER A 45 4.00 6.69 21.91
C SER A 45 5.27 5.83 21.97
N PRO A 46 5.31 4.75 22.76
CA PRO A 46 6.39 3.78 22.67
C PRO A 46 6.46 3.31 21.21
N GLY A 47 7.54 3.69 20.53
CA GLY A 47 7.64 3.52 19.09
C GLY A 47 7.79 2.06 18.74
N VAL A 48 6.77 1.49 18.09
CA VAL A 48 6.92 0.20 17.41
C VAL A 48 7.90 0.44 16.27
N THR A 49 9.09 -0.13 16.38
CA THR A 49 10.08 -0.03 15.30
C THR A 49 9.67 -1.03 14.24
N SER A 50 9.61 -0.61 12.96
CA SER A 50 9.29 -1.51 11.86
C SER A 50 10.14 -2.79 11.93
N PRO A 51 9.57 -4.00 11.82
CA PRO A 51 10.39 -5.16 11.51
C PRO A 51 11.08 -4.89 10.18
N ALA A 52 12.27 -5.46 10.01
CA ALA A 52 13.05 -5.28 8.79
C ALA A 52 12.43 -6.08 7.63
N MET A 53 11.28 -5.64 7.12
CA MET A 53 10.85 -6.06 5.78
C MET A 53 11.82 -5.45 4.79
N THR A 54 12.73 -6.28 4.30
CA THR A 54 13.72 -5.85 3.34
C THR A 54 13.06 -5.88 1.97
N VAL A 55 12.84 -4.69 1.39
CA VAL A 55 12.60 -4.61 -0.05
C VAL A 55 13.88 -5.13 -0.69
N TRP A 56 13.82 -6.39 -1.11
CA TRP A 56 14.99 -7.09 -1.59
C TRP A 56 15.36 -6.58 -2.99
N TYR A 57 14.36 -6.14 -3.73
CA TYR A 57 14.56 -5.48 -5.00
C TYR A 57 13.44 -4.46 -5.30
N ARG A 58 13.82 -3.28 -5.80
CA ARG A 58 12.90 -2.18 -6.15
C ARG A 58 13.18 -1.71 -7.56
N GLN A 59 12.16 -1.70 -8.41
CA GLN A 59 12.32 -1.22 -9.78
C GLN A 59 11.11 -0.49 -10.33
N LYS A 60 11.37 0.33 -11.36
CA LYS A 60 10.35 1.11 -12.06
C LYS A 60 10.01 0.52 -13.44
N THR A 61 10.95 -0.16 -14.12
CA THR A 61 10.76 -1.08 -15.27
C THR A 61 12.13 -1.57 -15.73
N ILE A 62 12.38 -2.89 -15.80
CA ILE A 62 13.62 -3.49 -16.33
C ILE A 62 13.50 -5.04 -16.32
N GLU A 63 14.41 -5.68 -17.03
CA GLU A 63 14.55 -7.13 -17.16
C GLU A 63 15.67 -7.62 -16.24
N ASP A 64 15.39 -8.61 -15.40
CA ASP A 64 16.33 -9.18 -14.44
C ASP A 64 16.56 -10.65 -14.72
N VAL A 65 17.80 -10.99 -15.09
CA VAL A 65 18.22 -12.38 -15.23
C VAL A 65 18.28 -13.01 -13.84
N ILE A 66 17.61 -14.15 -13.66
CA ILE A 66 17.61 -14.88 -12.40
C ILE A 66 19.00 -15.49 -12.19
N GLY A 67 19.77 -14.89 -11.27
CA GLY A 67 21.22 -15.02 -11.19
C GLY A 67 21.80 -14.48 -9.88
N PRO A 68 23.03 -13.95 -9.83
CA PRO A 68 23.65 -13.47 -8.59
C PRO A 68 22.95 -12.28 -7.92
N ASP A 69 22.36 -11.39 -8.72
CA ASP A 69 21.67 -10.18 -8.22
C ASP A 69 20.23 -10.45 -7.81
N LEU A 70 19.52 -11.29 -8.58
CA LEU A 70 18.22 -11.86 -8.25
C LEU A 70 18.28 -13.41 -8.22
N PRO A 71 18.83 -14.04 -7.15
CA PRO A 71 18.86 -15.50 -7.06
C PRO A 71 17.51 -16.19 -7.21
N ALA A 72 17.55 -17.40 -7.77
CA ALA A 72 16.43 -18.33 -7.77
C ALA A 72 15.91 -18.56 -6.33
N GLY A 73 14.60 -18.72 -6.20
CA GLY A 73 13.94 -18.91 -4.91
C GLY A 73 12.48 -18.49 -4.90
N GLU A 74 11.89 -18.47 -3.70
CA GLU A 74 10.51 -18.07 -3.47
C GLU A 74 10.41 -16.60 -3.07
N TYR A 75 9.53 -15.88 -3.75
CA TYR A 75 9.31 -14.45 -3.56
C TYR A 75 7.83 -14.12 -3.48
N VAL A 76 7.52 -12.97 -2.89
CA VAL A 76 6.23 -12.30 -2.99
C VAL A 76 6.44 -11.00 -3.74
N LEU A 77 5.81 -10.88 -4.92
CA LEU A 77 5.76 -9.63 -5.66
C LEU A 77 4.59 -8.80 -5.13
N VAL A 78 4.80 -7.51 -4.91
CA VAL A 78 3.80 -6.60 -4.34
C VAL A 78 3.67 -5.35 -5.19
N ALA A 79 2.45 -4.95 -5.55
CA ALA A 79 2.22 -3.73 -6.32
C ALA A 79 2.72 -2.49 -5.56
N ASP A 80 3.58 -1.69 -6.20
CA ASP A 80 4.24 -0.52 -5.60
C ASP A 80 3.37 0.73 -5.71
N ALA A 81 2.69 0.93 -6.83
CA ALA A 81 1.91 2.13 -7.11
C ALA A 81 0.43 2.00 -6.69
N PHE A 82 -0.18 3.10 -6.26
CA PHE A 82 -1.57 3.11 -5.80
C PHE A 82 -2.50 3.11 -7.02
N GLY A 83 -3.50 2.24 -7.03
CA GLY A 83 -4.48 2.15 -8.13
C GLY A 83 -3.88 1.70 -9.46
N THR A 84 -2.63 1.23 -9.47
CA THR A 84 -1.98 0.67 -10.66
C THR A 84 -1.62 -0.79 -10.35
N PRO A 85 -2.14 -1.76 -11.11
CA PRO A 85 -1.76 -3.16 -10.94
C PRO A 85 -0.25 -3.34 -11.10
N GLY A 86 0.32 -4.24 -10.29
CA GLY A 86 1.66 -4.76 -10.56
C GLY A 86 1.59 -5.67 -11.78
N ARG A 87 2.65 -5.69 -12.59
CA ARG A 87 2.76 -6.59 -13.75
C ARG A 87 4.11 -7.27 -13.76
N TYR A 88 4.11 -8.55 -14.08
CA TYR A 88 5.34 -9.29 -14.32
C TYR A 88 5.20 -10.26 -15.48
N ALA A 89 6.33 -10.57 -16.10
CA ALA A 89 6.45 -11.69 -17.01
C ALA A 89 7.73 -12.47 -16.71
N LEU A 90 7.66 -13.79 -16.87
CA LEU A 90 8.82 -14.67 -16.84
C LEU A 90 9.08 -15.21 -18.23
N TYR A 91 10.34 -15.20 -18.62
CA TYR A 91 10.82 -15.80 -19.86
C TYR A 91 11.92 -16.80 -19.56
N THR A 92 12.17 -17.74 -20.46
CA THR A 92 13.44 -18.47 -20.48
C THR A 92 14.57 -17.52 -20.89
N TYR A 93 15.77 -17.77 -20.37
CA TYR A 93 16.99 -17.01 -20.67
C TYR A 93 17.96 -17.85 -21.50
N ASN A 94 18.40 -17.33 -22.64
CA ASN A 94 19.43 -17.95 -23.45
C ASN A 94 20.80 -17.37 -23.10
N GLU A 95 21.59 -18.13 -22.36
CA GLU A 95 22.94 -17.72 -21.94
C GLU A 95 23.91 -17.51 -23.13
N ASN A 96 23.65 -18.07 -24.32
CA ASN A 96 24.53 -17.90 -25.48
C ASN A 96 24.28 -16.59 -26.24
N SER A 97 23.02 -16.16 -26.34
CA SER A 97 22.65 -14.90 -26.99
C SER A 97 22.51 -13.74 -26.00
N GLU A 98 22.49 -14.04 -24.69
CA GLU A 98 22.20 -13.10 -23.61
C GLU A 98 20.81 -12.44 -23.73
N GLU A 99 19.88 -13.11 -24.40
CA GLU A 99 18.52 -12.62 -24.64
C GLU A 99 17.49 -13.53 -23.95
N ARG A 100 16.31 -12.96 -23.65
CA ARG A 100 15.15 -13.77 -23.28
C ARG A 100 14.57 -14.45 -24.51
N ASP A 101 14.00 -15.63 -24.34
CA ASP A 101 13.48 -16.47 -25.42
C ASP A 101 11.96 -16.67 -25.26
N ASP A 102 11.54 -17.83 -24.78
CA ASP A 102 10.13 -18.21 -24.64
C ASP A 102 9.44 -17.54 -23.44
N LEU A 103 8.22 -17.05 -23.64
CA LEU A 103 7.36 -16.59 -22.56
C LEU A 103 6.87 -17.79 -21.74
N ILE A 104 7.12 -17.76 -20.43
CA ILE A 104 6.64 -18.75 -19.47
C ILE A 104 5.29 -18.30 -18.90
N VAL A 105 5.21 -17.06 -18.42
CA VAL A 105 3.99 -16.47 -17.86
C VAL A 105 4.02 -14.96 -18.01
N GLU A 106 2.87 -14.34 -18.27
CA GLU A 106 2.65 -12.89 -18.13
C GLU A 106 1.38 -12.67 -17.31
N GLN A 107 1.45 -11.80 -16.31
CA GLN A 107 0.33 -11.56 -15.40
C GLN A 107 0.33 -10.14 -14.82
N ALA A 108 -0.88 -9.61 -14.63
CA ALA A 108 -1.16 -8.44 -13.82
C ALA A 108 -1.84 -8.85 -12.50
N PHE A 109 -1.61 -8.11 -11.42
CA PHE A 109 -2.20 -8.38 -10.11
C PHE A 109 -2.41 -7.08 -9.32
N ASP A 110 -3.44 -7.03 -8.47
CA ASP A 110 -3.83 -5.79 -7.79
C ASP A 110 -3.03 -5.49 -6.51
N ALA A 111 -2.63 -6.52 -5.77
CA ALA A 111 -1.96 -6.36 -4.47
C ALA A 111 -0.65 -7.14 -4.36
N CYS A 112 -0.70 -8.47 -4.33
CA CYS A 112 0.51 -9.30 -4.30
C CYS A 112 0.30 -10.68 -4.92
N VAL A 113 1.40 -11.28 -5.36
CA VAL A 113 1.49 -12.65 -5.89
C VAL A 113 2.69 -13.38 -5.29
N PRO A 114 2.53 -14.62 -4.80
CA PRO A 114 3.66 -15.52 -4.58
C PRO A 114 4.20 -16.07 -5.91
N VAL A 115 5.52 -16.07 -6.10
CA VAL A 115 6.19 -16.56 -7.31
C VAL A 115 7.43 -17.39 -6.94
N THR A 116 7.72 -18.40 -7.76
CA THR A 116 9.00 -19.12 -7.72
C THR A 116 9.83 -18.70 -8.92
N LEU A 117 11.03 -18.20 -8.67
CA LEU A 117 11.99 -17.82 -9.71
C LEU A 117 13.05 -18.91 -9.83
N GLU A 118 13.34 -19.35 -11.04
CA GLU A 118 14.28 -20.43 -11.33
C GLU A 118 15.48 -19.92 -12.12
N LYS A 119 16.65 -20.58 -11.95
CA LYS A 119 17.85 -20.25 -12.73
C LYS A 119 17.54 -20.49 -14.22
N GLY A 120 18.02 -19.58 -15.08
CA GLY A 120 17.76 -19.65 -16.52
C GLY A 120 16.44 -18.99 -16.92
N GLN A 121 15.89 -18.14 -16.05
CA GLN A 121 14.76 -17.28 -16.36
C GLN A 121 15.18 -15.80 -16.39
N VAL A 122 14.33 -14.98 -17.01
CA VAL A 122 14.34 -13.52 -16.88
C VAL A 122 13.01 -13.05 -16.32
N LEU A 123 13.03 -12.24 -15.27
CA LEU A 123 11.88 -11.53 -14.76
C LEU A 123 11.79 -10.14 -15.41
N VAL A 124 10.68 -9.85 -16.07
CA VAL A 124 10.36 -8.50 -16.54
C VAL A 124 9.33 -7.94 -15.58
N SER A 125 9.63 -6.82 -14.92
CA SER A 125 8.79 -6.28 -13.85
C SER A 125 8.35 -4.83 -14.12
N GLU A 126 7.11 -4.51 -13.73
CA GLU A 126 6.55 -3.16 -13.83
C GLU A 126 5.69 -2.85 -12.59
N ASN A 127 5.96 -1.69 -11.97
CA ASN A 127 5.22 -1.16 -10.80
C ASN A 127 5.15 -2.11 -9.59
N LEU A 128 6.22 -2.85 -9.26
CA LEU A 128 6.22 -3.77 -8.12
C LEU A 128 7.48 -3.69 -7.25
N LEU A 129 7.31 -4.14 -6.01
CA LEU A 129 8.37 -4.43 -5.04
C LEU A 129 8.52 -5.95 -4.95
N ILE A 130 9.75 -6.42 -4.75
CA ILE A 130 10.04 -7.84 -4.57
C ILE A 130 10.55 -8.09 -3.15
N TYR A 131 9.92 -9.05 -2.48
CA TYR A 131 10.31 -9.52 -1.15
C TYR A 131 10.61 -11.01 -1.23
N LYS A 132 11.63 -11.50 -0.52
CA LYS A 132 11.75 -12.95 -0.31
C LYS A 132 10.57 -13.41 0.52
N SER A 133 10.04 -14.60 0.22
CA SER A 133 8.85 -15.11 0.93
C SER A 133 9.06 -15.17 2.45
N ARG A 134 10.25 -15.56 2.91
CA ARG A 134 10.61 -15.59 4.33
C ARG A 134 10.59 -14.22 5.01
N ASP A 135 10.84 -13.14 4.26
CA ASP A 135 10.85 -11.77 4.81
C ASP A 135 9.43 -11.22 4.99
N MET A 136 8.42 -11.95 4.49
CA MET A 136 6.99 -11.68 4.61
C MET A 136 6.28 -12.60 5.62
N GLU A 137 7.02 -13.47 6.32
CA GLU A 137 6.45 -14.38 7.29
C GLU A 137 5.72 -13.64 8.44
N PRO A 138 4.61 -14.19 8.95
CA PRO A 138 3.92 -13.66 10.11
C PRO A 138 4.83 -13.48 11.34
N VAL A 139 4.84 -12.29 11.94
CA VAL A 139 5.63 -11.99 13.14
C VAL A 139 4.79 -11.22 14.15
N LYS A 140 4.88 -11.63 15.43
CA LYS A 140 4.37 -10.84 16.55
C LYS A 140 5.53 -10.27 17.35
N ASP A 141 5.34 -9.08 17.89
CA ASP A 141 6.23 -8.58 18.92
C ASP A 141 5.84 -9.07 20.33
N SER A 142 6.64 -8.67 21.31
CA SER A 142 6.43 -8.98 22.73
C SER A 142 5.15 -8.41 23.32
N GLU A 143 4.52 -7.44 22.66
CA GLU A 143 3.25 -6.84 23.07
C GLU A 143 2.06 -7.54 22.38
N GLY A 144 2.33 -8.56 21.56
CA GLY A 144 1.30 -9.32 20.84
C GLY A 144 0.76 -8.61 19.60
N ARG A 145 1.38 -7.51 19.16
CA ARG A 145 1.00 -6.82 17.92
C ARG A 145 1.48 -7.61 16.73
N TYR A 146 0.65 -7.69 15.68
CA TYR A 146 1.02 -8.33 14.43
C TYR A 146 1.82 -7.33 13.60
N LEU A 147 3.08 -7.64 13.31
CA LEU A 147 3.97 -6.75 12.57
C LEU A 147 3.76 -6.87 11.05
N ALA A 148 4.49 -6.10 10.26
CA ALA A 148 4.37 -6.15 8.80
C ALA A 148 4.67 -7.56 8.27
N GLY A 149 3.98 -7.95 7.19
CA GLY A 149 4.03 -9.30 6.63
C GLY A 149 2.76 -9.67 5.87
N LEU A 150 2.69 -10.92 5.43
CA LEU A 150 1.54 -11.54 4.76
C LEU A 150 0.95 -12.62 5.67
N TYR A 151 -0.27 -12.39 6.14
CA TYR A 151 -0.94 -13.26 7.11
C TYR A 151 -2.13 -13.95 6.46
N LYS A 152 -2.29 -15.25 6.69
CA LYS A 152 -3.54 -15.96 6.46
C LYS A 152 -4.44 -15.85 7.69
N VAL A 153 -5.61 -15.26 7.53
CA VAL A 153 -6.61 -15.10 8.59
C VAL A 153 -7.17 -16.48 8.97
N GLY A 154 -7.29 -16.74 10.27
CA GLY A 154 -7.64 -18.05 10.84
C GLY A 154 -6.45 -18.91 11.23
N ARG A 155 -5.32 -18.75 10.56
CA ARG A 155 -4.08 -19.51 10.81
C ARG A 155 -3.02 -18.66 11.51
N ASP A 156 -2.68 -17.53 10.90
CA ASP A 156 -1.57 -16.67 11.32
C ASP A 156 -2.05 -15.51 12.19
N ILE A 157 -3.24 -14.99 11.87
CA ILE A 157 -3.97 -13.95 12.61
C ILE A 157 -5.43 -14.40 12.77
N PRO A 158 -6.04 -14.38 13.97
CA PRO A 158 -7.45 -14.71 14.13
C PRO A 158 -8.37 -13.80 13.31
N ALA A 159 -9.55 -14.29 12.94
CA ALA A 159 -10.61 -13.42 12.43
C ALA A 159 -11.06 -12.45 13.53
N GLY A 160 -11.42 -11.22 13.15
CA GLY A 160 -11.81 -10.18 14.11
C GLY A 160 -11.58 -8.76 13.61
N SER A 161 -11.73 -7.80 14.51
CA SER A 161 -11.50 -6.37 14.25
C SER A 161 -10.14 -5.93 14.76
N TYR A 162 -9.46 -5.13 13.94
CA TYR A 162 -8.09 -4.69 14.18
C TYR A 162 -7.92 -3.21 13.82
N ALA A 163 -7.19 -2.50 14.67
CA ALA A 163 -6.66 -1.19 14.35
C ALA A 163 -5.29 -1.33 13.69
N ILE A 164 -5.20 -0.95 12.41
CA ILE A 164 -3.94 -0.93 11.66
C ILE A 164 -3.28 0.43 11.79
N ARG A 165 -1.98 0.47 12.12
CA ARG A 165 -1.19 1.69 12.31
C ARG A 165 0.12 1.61 11.54
N ALA A 166 0.54 2.72 10.94
CA ALA A 166 1.87 2.80 10.33
C ALA A 166 2.96 2.89 11.43
N TYR A 167 4.17 2.42 11.13
CA TYR A 167 5.29 2.63 12.04
C TYR A 167 5.70 4.09 12.12
N ASP A 168 6.13 4.52 13.30
CA ASP A 168 6.60 5.89 13.54
C ASP A 168 7.85 6.24 12.71
N ASN A 169 8.64 5.25 12.32
CA ASN A 169 9.84 5.42 11.51
C ASN A 169 9.62 5.12 10.02
N ALA A 170 8.37 4.97 9.56
CA ALA A 170 8.10 4.77 8.14
C ALA A 170 8.63 5.96 7.31
N GLN A 171 9.37 5.64 6.24
CA GLN A 171 10.00 6.64 5.36
C GLN A 171 8.99 7.57 4.69
N LEU A 172 7.82 7.02 4.37
CA LEU A 172 6.68 7.77 3.83
C LEU A 172 5.72 8.16 4.95
N SER A 173 4.97 9.25 4.74
CA SER A 173 3.92 9.69 5.67
C SER A 173 2.71 8.76 5.72
N TRP A 174 2.68 7.76 4.84
CA TRP A 174 1.61 6.79 4.68
C TRP A 174 2.17 5.43 4.27
N THR A 175 1.38 4.38 4.49
CA THR A 175 1.63 3.04 3.96
C THR A 175 0.33 2.40 3.47
N ARG A 176 0.41 1.19 2.91
CA ARG A 176 -0.76 0.44 2.45
C ARG A 176 -0.96 -0.84 3.22
N VAL A 177 -2.23 -1.17 3.38
CA VAL A 177 -2.72 -2.46 3.86
C VAL A 177 -3.73 -2.98 2.85
N ALA A 178 -3.71 -4.28 2.60
CA ALA A 178 -4.68 -4.93 1.73
C ALA A 178 -5.24 -6.18 2.41
N VAL A 179 -6.52 -6.42 2.19
CA VAL A 179 -7.21 -7.67 2.51
C VAL A 179 -7.53 -8.36 1.20
N LEU A 180 -7.13 -9.62 1.07
CA LEU A 180 -7.34 -10.44 -0.09
C LEU A 180 -8.18 -11.66 0.26
N LYS A 181 -8.95 -12.16 -0.71
CA LYS A 181 -9.71 -13.40 -0.62
C LYS A 181 -8.79 -14.62 -0.74
N ASP A 182 -7.82 -14.53 -1.64
CA ASP A 182 -6.89 -15.58 -2.06
C ASP A 182 -5.62 -14.92 -2.63
N LEU A 183 -4.62 -15.75 -2.97
CA LEU A 183 -3.35 -15.34 -3.58
C LEU A 183 -3.21 -15.91 -5.00
N ASP A 184 -4.33 -16.20 -5.66
CA ASP A 184 -4.37 -16.78 -7.02
C ASP A 184 -4.30 -15.73 -8.13
N ASN A 185 -4.14 -14.45 -7.75
CA ASN A 185 -3.89 -13.30 -8.63
C ASN A 185 -5.00 -13.03 -9.64
N GLN A 186 -6.25 -13.35 -9.30
CA GLN A 186 -7.38 -13.00 -10.14
C GLN A 186 -7.88 -11.58 -9.82
N SER A 187 -8.56 -10.95 -10.78
CA SER A 187 -9.13 -9.58 -10.65
C SER A 187 -10.23 -9.44 -9.57
N GLY A 188 -10.46 -10.49 -8.76
CA GLY A 188 -11.38 -10.50 -7.62
C GLY A 188 -10.72 -10.87 -6.30
N SER A 189 -9.39 -11.05 -6.28
CA SER A 189 -8.67 -11.41 -5.06
C SER A 189 -8.60 -10.24 -4.08
N LEU A 190 -8.54 -8.99 -4.55
CA LEU A 190 -8.50 -7.83 -3.67
C LEU A 190 -9.91 -7.51 -3.11
N ILE A 191 -10.10 -7.73 -1.81
CA ILE A 191 -11.35 -7.39 -1.11
C ILE A 191 -11.34 -5.91 -0.72
N ARG A 192 -10.22 -5.46 -0.14
CA ARG A 192 -10.08 -4.10 0.38
C ARG A 192 -8.63 -3.66 0.32
N GLN A 193 -8.40 -2.40 -0.01
CA GLN A 193 -7.11 -1.75 0.13
C GLN A 193 -7.31 -0.39 0.77
N ASP A 194 -6.48 -0.06 1.75
CA ASP A 194 -6.48 1.24 2.40
C ASP A 194 -5.10 1.84 2.49
N GLN A 195 -5.10 3.17 2.55
CA GLN A 195 -3.93 3.95 2.94
C GLN A 195 -3.98 4.20 4.45
N VAL A 196 -2.89 3.90 5.14
CA VAL A 196 -2.72 4.16 6.57
C VAL A 196 -1.74 5.32 6.73
N ASP A 197 -2.27 6.49 7.10
CA ASP A 197 -1.46 7.67 7.41
C ASP A 197 -0.78 7.51 8.78
N ARG A 198 0.45 8.03 8.94
CA ARG A 198 1.21 7.94 10.21
C ARG A 198 0.50 8.52 11.44
N SER A 199 -0.43 9.45 11.25
CA SER A 199 -1.15 10.09 12.36
C SER A 199 -2.49 9.42 12.70
N LYS A 200 -2.88 8.36 11.99
CA LYS A 200 -4.20 7.74 12.11
C LYS A 200 -4.10 6.21 12.12
N SER A 201 -5.14 5.58 12.66
CA SER A 201 -5.38 4.15 12.47
C SER A 201 -6.50 3.93 11.46
N VAL A 202 -6.42 2.81 10.73
CA VAL A 202 -7.50 2.31 9.88
C VAL A 202 -8.11 1.09 10.57
N GLN A 203 -9.43 1.07 10.73
CA GLN A 203 -10.13 -0.10 11.25
C GLN A 203 -10.35 -1.13 10.14
N MET A 204 -9.97 -2.37 10.43
CA MET A 204 -10.03 -3.50 9.52
C MET A 204 -10.76 -4.66 10.18
N THR A 205 -11.76 -5.20 9.49
CA THR A 205 -12.43 -6.45 9.88
C THR A 205 -11.91 -7.56 8.99
N LEU A 206 -11.43 -8.64 9.61
CA LEU A 206 -10.82 -9.79 8.95
C LEU A 206 -11.71 -11.02 9.15
N GLU A 207 -11.97 -11.74 8.07
CA GLU A 207 -12.75 -12.98 8.07
C GLU A 207 -11.86 -14.19 7.82
N ASP A 208 -12.28 -15.35 8.35
CA ASP A 208 -11.53 -16.60 8.23
C ASP A 208 -11.24 -16.96 6.77
N GLY A 209 -10.00 -17.38 6.49
CA GLY A 209 -9.55 -17.74 5.14
C GLY A 209 -9.07 -16.58 4.26
N GLN A 210 -9.32 -15.31 4.64
CA GLN A 210 -8.75 -14.14 3.97
C GLN A 210 -7.23 -14.05 4.18
N TYR A 211 -6.60 -13.11 3.48
CA TYR A 211 -5.20 -12.75 3.63
C TYR A 211 -5.06 -11.27 3.97
N LEU A 212 -4.20 -10.94 4.92
CA LEU A 212 -3.85 -9.57 5.27
C LEU A 212 -2.41 -9.30 4.85
N LEU A 213 -2.21 -8.35 3.94
CA LEU A 213 -0.90 -7.83 3.56
C LEU A 213 -0.66 -6.48 4.25
N MET A 214 0.40 -6.41 5.05
CA MET A 214 0.83 -5.20 5.74
C MET A 214 2.26 -4.82 5.35
N ARG A 215 2.45 -3.56 4.91
CA ARG A 215 3.78 -2.98 4.71
C ARG A 215 3.97 -1.83 5.68
N ASN A 216 5.15 -1.73 6.31
CA ASN A 216 5.50 -0.61 7.20
C ASN A 216 4.38 -0.25 8.21
N SER A 217 3.60 -1.24 8.63
CA SER A 217 2.47 -1.11 9.56
C SER A 217 2.41 -2.31 10.49
N TYR A 218 1.61 -2.19 11.54
CA TYR A 218 1.26 -3.25 12.47
C TYR A 218 -0.23 -3.23 12.77
N ALA A 219 -0.77 -4.37 13.18
CA ALA A 219 -2.15 -4.54 13.61
C ALA A 219 -2.22 -4.78 15.13
N VAL A 220 -3.18 -4.10 15.77
CA VAL A 220 -3.55 -4.32 17.17
C VAL A 220 -5.00 -4.82 17.19
N PRO A 221 -5.32 -5.91 17.91
CA PRO A 221 -6.71 -6.29 18.14
C PRO A 221 -7.48 -5.12 18.75
N ASP A 222 -8.66 -4.82 18.21
CA ASP A 222 -9.58 -3.79 18.73
C ASP A 222 -10.47 -4.35 19.86
#